data_AF-A0A1S3UH18-F1
#
_entry.id   AF-A0A1S3UH18-F1
#
_cell.length_a   1.000
_cell.length_b   1.000
_cell.length_c   1.000
_cell.angle_alpha   90.00
_cell.angle_beta   90.00
_cell.angle_gamma   90.00
#
_symmetry.space_group_name_H-M   'P 1'
#
loop_
_entity.id
_entity.type
_entity.pdbx_description
1 polymer ?
#
loop_
_entity_poly.entity_id
_entity_poly.type
_entity_poly.pdbx_seq_one_letter_code
_entity_poly.pdbx_strand_id
1 'polypeptide(L)'
;MNLTFVVCMLFNMDGHQVSQQMVMEVGDTFKRILAETVKVREEHPDDMSILQAISIVLNRHPELRQQGLAHEVLQWYICRMEAWFATDADMISLKTWDQEHVLTGGHGLVVQGYDPVVKALATDLDIRLNHRVTKISNGYNMVMVTVEGGRNFVADAVILTVPIGILKANSIEFTPKLPEWKTAAIKDIGVGNENKIALRFDRVFWPNVEVLGMVSPTSYACGYFLNLHKATGHPILVYMAAGRFAHDLEKLSDESAANFVMQKLKNMFPHASKPVQYFVSHWGTDPNSLGCYACDLVGKPDDVYERLRAPLGNLFFGGEAVSMDDHQGSVHGAYSAGVMAAENCQRHLLQKQGHRENLPLVSAVRHEMFETTIPLQISRM
;
A
#
# COMPACT_ATOMS: atom_id res chain seq x y z
N MET A 1 -14.81 -2.64 3.71
CA MET A 1 -13.75 -2.26 4.68
C MET A 1 -14.32 -2.33 6.12
N ASN A 2 -13.84 -3.24 6.97
CA ASN A 2 -14.38 -3.42 8.32
C ASN A 2 -13.46 -2.78 9.37
N LEU A 3 -13.56 -1.45 9.52
CA LEU A 3 -12.69 -0.65 10.41
C LEU A 3 -12.98 -0.83 11.92
N THR A 4 -13.89 -1.75 12.30
CA THR A 4 -14.60 -1.67 13.60
C THR A 4 -14.33 -2.81 14.58
N PHE A 5 -13.38 -3.72 14.28
CA PHE A 5 -13.10 -4.89 15.13
C PHE A 5 -11.73 -4.88 15.80
N VAL A 6 -11.13 -3.69 15.95
CA VAL A 6 -9.84 -3.55 16.65
C VAL A 6 -10.10 -3.10 18.07
N VAL A 7 -9.58 -3.82 19.06
CA VAL A 7 -9.60 -3.34 20.46
C VAL A 7 -8.68 -2.12 20.53
N CYS A 8 -9.26 -0.93 20.52
CA CYS A 8 -8.53 0.33 20.52
C CYS A 8 -8.79 1.15 21.79
N MET A 9 -7.86 2.03 22.14
CA MET A 9 -8.05 3.03 23.18
C MET A 9 -7.63 4.40 22.64
N LEU A 10 -8.57 5.35 22.68
CA LEU A 10 -8.34 6.70 22.16
C LEU A 10 -8.14 7.70 23.29
N PHE A 11 -7.31 8.69 23.04
CA PHE A 11 -7.00 9.80 23.95
C PHE A 11 -7.19 11.12 23.21
N ASN A 12 -7.68 12.14 23.91
CA ASN A 12 -7.70 13.50 23.38
C ASN A 12 -6.31 14.15 23.50
N MET A 13 -6.18 15.37 22.98
CA MET A 13 -4.90 16.11 22.97
C MET A 13 -4.36 16.44 24.38
N ASP A 14 -5.23 16.45 25.40
CA ASP A 14 -4.87 16.67 26.80
C ASP A 14 -4.46 15.37 27.53
N GLY A 15 -4.50 14.22 26.84
CA GLY A 15 -4.17 12.92 27.43
C GLY A 15 -5.33 12.24 28.16
N HIS A 16 -6.54 12.79 28.11
CA HIS A 16 -7.71 12.15 28.69
C HIS A 16 -8.24 11.05 27.78
N GLN A 17 -8.52 9.89 28.37
CA GLN A 17 -9.09 8.77 27.64
C GLN A 17 -10.51 9.09 27.16
N VAL A 18 -10.79 8.83 25.88
CA VAL A 18 -12.13 8.90 25.31
C VAL A 18 -12.93 7.67 25.71
N SER A 19 -14.21 7.84 26.07
CA SER A 19 -15.05 6.72 26.48
C SER A 19 -15.24 5.72 25.34
N GLN A 20 -15.13 4.43 25.64
CA GLN A 20 -15.32 3.36 24.66
C GLN A 20 -16.70 3.42 23.99
N GLN A 21 -17.73 3.79 24.75
CA GLN A 21 -19.07 4.00 24.22
C GLN A 21 -19.10 5.05 23.11
N MET A 22 -18.47 6.21 23.30
CA MET A 22 -18.40 7.25 22.27
C MET A 22 -17.63 6.76 21.04
N VAL A 23 -16.53 6.03 21.24
CA VAL A 23 -15.75 5.47 20.12
C VAL A 23 -16.60 4.54 19.27
N MET A 24 -17.41 3.67 19.90
CA MET A 24 -18.32 2.76 19.20
C MET A 24 -19.46 3.51 18.49
N GLU A 25 -20.13 4.43 19.17
CA GLU A 25 -21.25 5.22 18.62
C GLU A 25 -20.83 6.08 17.42
N VAL A 26 -19.67 6.72 17.50
CA VAL A 26 -19.11 7.49 16.37
C VAL A 26 -18.66 6.55 15.26
N GLY A 27 -18.12 5.37 15.58
CA GLY A 27 -17.76 4.36 14.59
C GLY A 27 -18.97 3.87 13.79
N ASP A 28 -20.09 3.60 14.45
CA ASP A 28 -21.34 3.23 13.77
C ASP A 28 -21.93 4.40 12.97
N THR A 29 -21.73 5.64 13.44
CA THR A 29 -22.06 6.84 12.65
C THR A 29 -21.21 6.96 11.41
N PHE A 30 -19.90 6.73 11.51
CA PHE A 30 -18.99 6.74 10.37
C PHE A 30 -19.36 5.68 9.32
N LYS A 31 -19.73 4.46 9.75
CA LYS A 31 -20.26 3.43 8.82
C LYS A 31 -21.50 3.90 8.08
N ARG A 32 -22.45 4.53 8.79
CA ARG A 32 -23.68 5.08 8.18
C ARG A 32 -23.34 6.19 7.17
N ILE A 33 -22.40 7.07 7.50
CA ILE A 33 -21.90 8.10 6.57
C ILE A 33 -21.36 7.43 5.30
N LEU A 34 -20.47 6.45 5.43
CA LEU A 34 -19.92 5.73 4.28
C LEU A 34 -21.00 5.03 3.45
N ALA A 35 -22.00 4.41 4.09
CA ALA A 35 -23.13 3.82 3.37
C ALA A 35 -23.93 4.85 2.55
N GLU A 36 -24.14 6.06 3.08
CA GLU A 36 -24.77 7.15 2.33
C GLU A 36 -23.87 7.70 1.20
N THR A 37 -22.54 7.64 1.33
CA THR A 37 -21.64 8.04 0.22
C THR A 37 -21.80 7.14 -1.01
N VAL A 38 -22.20 5.88 -0.83
CA VAL A 38 -22.52 4.98 -1.96
C VAL A 38 -23.73 5.49 -2.75
N LYS A 39 -24.74 6.05 -2.09
CA LYS A 39 -25.88 6.68 -2.78
C LYS A 39 -25.46 7.95 -3.51
N VAL A 40 -24.60 8.76 -2.88
CA VAL A 40 -24.00 9.93 -3.56
C VAL A 40 -23.25 9.49 -4.83
N ARG A 41 -22.51 8.39 -4.79
CA ARG A 41 -21.85 7.85 -5.99
C ARG A 41 -22.84 7.50 -7.11
N GLU A 42 -23.97 6.88 -6.78
CA GLU A 42 -24.99 6.49 -7.77
C GLU A 42 -25.68 7.68 -8.44
N GLU A 43 -25.79 8.80 -7.73
CA GLU A 43 -26.43 10.03 -8.22
C GLU A 43 -25.50 10.90 -9.09
N HIS A 44 -24.19 10.69 -9.00
CA HIS A 44 -23.19 11.55 -9.62
C HIS A 44 -22.37 10.77 -10.68
N PRO A 45 -22.49 11.11 -11.97
CA PRO A 45 -21.78 10.39 -13.04
C PRO A 45 -20.26 10.64 -13.02
N ASP A 46 -19.84 11.84 -12.59
CA ASP A 46 -18.44 12.21 -12.46
C ASP A 46 -17.87 11.75 -11.12
N ASP A 47 -16.59 11.38 -11.12
CA ASP A 47 -15.92 10.98 -9.89
C ASP A 47 -15.68 12.19 -8.97
N MET A 48 -15.62 11.93 -7.66
CA MET A 48 -15.31 12.92 -6.63
C MET A 48 -14.54 12.25 -5.50
N SER A 49 -13.98 13.06 -4.59
CA SER A 49 -13.29 12.48 -3.44
C SER A 49 -14.26 11.97 -2.38
N ILE A 50 -13.82 10.97 -1.60
CA ILE A 50 -14.61 10.50 -0.45
C ILE A 50 -14.86 11.64 0.57
N LEU A 51 -13.92 12.59 0.74
CA LEU A 51 -14.14 13.76 1.59
C LEU A 51 -15.25 14.67 1.08
N GLN A 52 -15.32 14.89 -0.24
CA GLN A 52 -16.42 15.64 -0.87
C GLN A 52 -17.76 14.92 -0.66
N ALA A 53 -17.78 13.60 -0.85
CA ALA A 53 -18.98 12.79 -0.63
C ALA A 53 -19.45 12.83 0.84
N ILE A 54 -18.54 12.68 1.80
CA ILE A 54 -18.82 12.82 3.24
C ILE A 54 -19.43 14.20 3.53
N SER A 55 -18.90 15.26 2.93
CA SER A 55 -19.43 16.62 3.11
C SER A 55 -20.87 16.75 2.58
N ILE A 56 -21.17 16.16 1.42
CA ILE A 56 -22.53 16.11 0.87
C ILE A 56 -23.47 15.35 1.81
N VAL A 57 -23.05 14.18 2.29
CA VAL A 57 -23.83 13.37 3.24
C VAL A 57 -24.15 14.15 4.51
N LEU A 58 -23.15 14.78 5.13
CA LEU A 58 -23.34 15.57 6.35
C LEU A 58 -24.22 16.80 6.15
N ASN A 59 -24.34 17.32 4.92
CA ASN A 59 -25.27 18.39 4.58
C ASN A 59 -26.72 17.88 4.43
N ARG A 60 -26.90 16.69 3.85
CA ARG A 60 -28.22 16.03 3.69
C ARG A 60 -28.74 15.43 4.99
N HIS A 61 -27.83 14.98 5.85
CA HIS A 61 -28.10 14.30 7.11
C HIS A 61 -27.45 15.03 8.29
N PRO A 62 -27.98 16.20 8.71
CA PRO A 62 -27.43 16.96 9.83
C PRO A 62 -27.33 16.16 11.14
N GLU A 63 -28.18 15.14 11.32
CA GLU A 63 -28.17 14.22 12.45
C GLU A 63 -26.92 13.34 12.54
N LEU A 64 -26.18 13.15 11.44
CA LEU A 64 -24.92 12.41 11.43
C LEU A 64 -23.72 13.28 11.83
N ARG A 65 -23.90 14.61 11.91
CA ARG A 65 -22.81 15.54 12.28
C ARG A 65 -22.40 15.32 13.73
N GLN A 66 -21.10 15.23 13.93
CA GLN A 66 -20.48 15.15 15.25
C GLN A 66 -19.96 16.52 15.67
N GLN A 67 -19.95 16.79 16.97
CA GLN A 67 -19.44 18.04 17.57
C GLN A 67 -18.50 17.75 18.73
N GLY A 68 -17.63 18.71 19.06
CA GLY A 68 -16.68 18.60 20.16
C GLY A 68 -15.83 17.32 20.06
N LEU A 69 -15.68 16.60 21.16
CA LEU A 69 -14.87 15.38 21.21
C LEU A 69 -15.36 14.29 20.24
N ALA A 70 -16.67 14.16 20.00
CA ALA A 70 -17.20 13.20 19.05
C ALA A 70 -16.78 13.53 17.60
N HIS A 71 -16.61 14.81 17.27
CA HIS A 71 -16.04 15.24 16.00
C HIS A 71 -14.58 14.81 15.86
N GLU A 72 -13.78 14.97 16.91
CA GLU A 72 -12.38 14.54 16.91
C GLU A 72 -12.26 13.01 16.73
N VAL A 73 -13.17 12.23 17.33
CA VAL A 73 -13.26 10.78 17.10
C VAL A 73 -13.62 10.47 15.64
N LEU A 74 -14.53 11.23 15.02
CA LEU A 74 -14.86 11.08 13.60
C LEU A 74 -13.63 11.36 12.71
N GLN A 75 -12.85 12.40 13.03
CA GLN A 75 -11.59 12.71 12.33
C GLN A 75 -10.57 11.59 12.48
N TRP A 76 -10.52 10.91 13.62
CA TRP A 76 -9.65 9.75 13.81
C TRP A 76 -10.06 8.56 12.92
N TYR A 77 -11.35 8.33 12.68
CA TYR A 77 -11.81 7.32 11.71
C TYR A 77 -11.43 7.70 10.27
N ILE A 78 -11.48 8.99 9.92
CA ILE A 78 -10.99 9.48 8.62
C ILE A 78 -9.48 9.26 8.52
N CYS A 79 -8.69 9.59 9.55
CA CYS A 79 -7.25 9.33 9.61
C CYS A 79 -6.92 7.84 9.42
N ARG A 80 -7.71 6.93 10.02
CA ARG A 80 -7.58 5.48 9.82
C ARG A 80 -7.86 5.05 8.37
N MET A 81 -8.84 5.68 7.71
CA MET A 81 -9.10 5.46 6.30
C MET A 81 -7.95 5.96 5.43
N GLU A 82 -7.43 7.16 5.71
CA GLU A 82 -6.28 7.73 4.99
C GLU A 82 -5.03 6.85 5.09
N ALA A 83 -4.78 6.27 6.27
CA ALA A 83 -3.70 5.30 6.46
C ALA A 83 -3.88 4.04 5.60
N TRP A 84 -5.09 3.49 5.52
CA TRP A 84 -5.36 2.32 4.69
C TRP A 84 -5.06 2.53 3.20
N PHE A 85 -5.42 3.71 2.69
CA PHE A 85 -5.19 4.07 1.29
C PHE A 85 -3.83 4.74 1.05
N ALA A 86 -3.05 4.96 2.12
CA ALA A 86 -1.82 5.75 2.11
C ALA A 86 -1.97 7.13 1.42
N THR A 87 -3.15 7.74 1.50
CA THR A 87 -3.44 9.03 0.86
C THR A 87 -4.59 9.74 1.57
N ASP A 88 -4.64 11.06 1.47
CA ASP A 88 -5.63 11.90 2.13
C ASP A 88 -7.05 11.66 1.58
N ALA A 89 -8.07 11.87 2.40
CA ALA A 89 -9.47 11.61 2.04
C ALA A 89 -9.98 12.50 0.89
N ASP A 90 -9.31 13.60 0.58
CA ASP A 90 -9.63 14.43 -0.58
C ASP A 90 -9.04 13.92 -1.90
N MET A 91 -8.22 12.86 -1.83
CA MET A 91 -7.60 12.23 -2.99
C MET A 91 -8.18 10.85 -3.32
N ILE A 92 -8.82 10.17 -2.34
CA ILE A 92 -9.42 8.84 -2.52
C ILE A 92 -10.67 8.95 -3.40
N SER A 93 -10.69 8.19 -4.50
CA SER A 93 -11.82 8.12 -5.44
C SER A 93 -13.08 7.52 -4.79
N LEU A 94 -14.20 8.25 -4.86
CA LEU A 94 -15.50 7.73 -4.43
C LEU A 94 -15.94 6.54 -5.31
N LYS A 95 -15.59 6.52 -6.60
CA LYS A 95 -15.95 5.42 -7.50
C LYS A 95 -15.39 4.07 -7.07
N THR A 96 -14.22 4.04 -6.43
CA THR A 96 -13.43 2.81 -6.27
C THR A 96 -13.04 2.46 -4.83
N TRP A 97 -13.25 3.34 -3.86
CA TRP A 97 -12.77 3.13 -2.48
C TRP A 97 -13.25 1.82 -1.81
N ASP A 98 -14.39 1.27 -2.21
CA ASP A 98 -15.00 0.07 -1.64
C ASP A 98 -14.87 -1.18 -2.53
N GLN A 99 -14.11 -1.11 -3.63
CA GLN A 99 -13.95 -2.21 -4.59
C GLN A 99 -12.97 -3.31 -4.11
N GLU A 100 -12.16 -3.04 -3.08
CA GLU A 100 -11.19 -4.01 -2.56
C GLU A 100 -11.87 -5.33 -2.14
N HIS A 101 -11.44 -6.43 -2.77
CA HIS A 101 -11.90 -7.76 -2.42
C HIS A 101 -11.21 -8.27 -1.16
N VAL A 102 -11.84 -8.03 0.00
CA VAL A 102 -11.32 -8.51 1.29
C VAL A 102 -11.49 -10.03 1.40
N LEU A 103 -10.37 -10.75 1.45
CA LEU A 103 -10.35 -12.20 1.64
C LEU A 103 -11.01 -12.61 2.96
N THR A 104 -11.66 -13.78 2.96
CA THR A 104 -12.28 -14.36 4.17
C THR A 104 -11.21 -14.82 5.16
N GLY A 105 -11.50 -14.78 6.47
CA GLY A 105 -10.56 -15.23 7.52
C GLY A 105 -9.94 -14.12 8.38
N GLY A 106 -10.12 -12.86 8.01
CA GLY A 106 -9.67 -11.69 8.79
C GLY A 106 -8.20 -11.33 8.54
N HIS A 107 -7.67 -10.41 9.35
CA HIS A 107 -6.30 -9.89 9.22
C HIS A 107 -5.38 -10.53 10.27
N GLY A 108 -4.20 -10.98 9.84
CA GLY A 108 -3.15 -11.52 10.70
C GLY A 108 -1.84 -10.74 10.58
N LEU A 109 -1.07 -10.71 11.67
CA LEU A 109 0.28 -10.16 11.69
C LEU A 109 1.32 -11.28 11.61
N VAL A 110 2.29 -11.16 10.71
CA VAL A 110 3.42 -12.11 10.60
C VAL A 110 4.42 -11.80 11.71
N VAL A 111 4.31 -12.51 12.84
CA VAL A 111 5.07 -12.21 14.08
C VAL A 111 6.60 -12.36 13.95
N GLN A 112 7.09 -13.09 12.95
CA GLN A 112 8.52 -13.21 12.65
C GLN A 112 9.02 -12.18 11.62
N GLY A 113 8.17 -11.22 11.23
CA GLY A 113 8.40 -10.33 10.11
C GLY A 113 8.20 -11.03 8.76
N TYR A 114 8.16 -10.26 7.67
CA TYR A 114 7.91 -10.78 6.32
C TYR A 114 9.17 -11.35 5.64
N ASP A 115 10.35 -11.02 6.16
CA ASP A 115 11.66 -11.42 5.60
C ASP A 115 11.82 -12.94 5.37
N PRO A 116 11.37 -13.85 6.26
CA PRO A 116 11.42 -15.29 6.00
C PRO A 116 10.68 -15.73 4.73
N VAL A 117 9.56 -15.09 4.38
CA VAL A 117 8.80 -15.40 3.16
C VAL A 117 9.63 -15.01 1.93
N VAL A 118 10.24 -13.83 1.94
CA VAL A 118 11.09 -13.34 0.84
C VAL A 118 12.33 -14.24 0.69
N LYS A 119 12.96 -14.63 1.79
CA LYS A 119 14.12 -15.54 1.78
C LYS A 119 13.78 -16.93 1.22
N ALA A 120 12.62 -17.47 1.58
CA ALA A 120 12.16 -18.74 1.04
C ALA A 120 11.98 -18.65 -0.48
N LEU A 121 11.32 -17.61 -0.98
CA LEU A 121 11.12 -17.38 -2.43
C LEU A 121 12.43 -17.08 -3.19
N ALA A 122 13.45 -16.56 -2.50
CA ALA A 122 14.75 -16.23 -3.07
C ALA A 122 15.71 -17.44 -3.20
N THR A 123 15.34 -18.60 -2.64
CA THR A 123 16.21 -19.79 -2.64
C THR A 123 16.44 -20.27 -4.07
N ASP A 124 17.69 -20.62 -4.39
CA ASP A 124 18.13 -21.11 -5.71
C ASP A 124 17.93 -20.15 -6.91
N LEU A 125 17.69 -18.85 -6.65
CA LEU A 125 17.63 -17.82 -7.70
C LEU A 125 18.96 -17.08 -7.88
N ASP A 126 19.30 -16.73 -9.13
CA ASP A 126 20.43 -15.83 -9.42
C ASP A 126 20.05 -14.38 -9.15
N ILE A 127 20.22 -13.93 -7.90
CA ILE A 127 19.88 -12.57 -7.46
C ILE A 127 21.13 -11.68 -7.45
N ARG A 128 21.10 -10.62 -8.26
CA ARG A 128 22.19 -9.64 -8.36
C ARG A 128 21.83 -8.35 -7.61
N LEU A 129 22.21 -8.28 -6.33
CA LEU A 129 22.07 -7.06 -5.52
C LEU A 129 23.01 -5.94 -6.01
N ASN A 130 22.70 -4.68 -5.69
CA ASN A 130 23.49 -3.51 -6.09
C ASN A 130 23.63 -3.32 -7.62
N HIS A 131 22.59 -3.67 -8.37
CA HIS A 131 22.54 -3.53 -9.84
C HIS A 131 21.34 -2.66 -10.23
N ARG A 132 21.42 -1.35 -9.95
CA ARG A 132 20.35 -0.40 -10.29
C ARG A 132 20.22 -0.30 -11.82
N VAL A 133 19.08 -0.70 -12.36
CA VAL A 133 18.76 -0.54 -13.80
C VAL A 133 18.55 0.94 -14.11
N THR A 134 19.22 1.42 -15.16
CA THR A 134 19.13 2.82 -15.62
C THR A 134 18.56 2.92 -17.04
N LYS A 135 18.70 1.88 -17.85
CA LYS A 135 18.17 1.85 -19.23
C LYS A 135 17.73 0.46 -19.65
N ILE A 136 16.63 0.40 -20.39
CA ILE A 136 16.09 -0.81 -21.02
C ILE A 136 15.94 -0.55 -22.52
N SER A 137 16.67 -1.28 -23.34
CA SER A 137 16.58 -1.23 -24.80
C SER A 137 15.88 -2.49 -25.32
N ASN A 138 14.63 -2.33 -25.75
CA ASN A 138 13.77 -3.39 -26.26
C ASN A 138 13.89 -3.51 -27.78
N GLY A 139 14.71 -4.46 -28.24
CA GLY A 139 14.85 -4.79 -29.65
C GLY A 139 13.80 -5.81 -30.12
N TYR A 140 13.87 -6.18 -31.40
CA TYR A 140 12.91 -7.12 -32.01
C TYR A 140 13.00 -8.55 -31.41
N ASN A 141 14.23 -8.98 -31.11
CA ASN A 141 14.51 -10.35 -30.65
C ASN A 141 14.95 -10.42 -29.19
N MET A 142 15.73 -9.43 -28.73
CA MET A 142 16.32 -9.42 -27.39
C MET A 142 16.12 -8.07 -26.72
N VAL A 143 16.21 -8.08 -25.40
CA VAL A 143 16.19 -6.90 -24.54
C VAL A 143 17.59 -6.73 -23.95
N MET A 144 18.10 -5.51 -23.99
CA MET A 144 19.33 -5.12 -23.30
C MET A 144 18.98 -4.28 -22.07
N VAL A 145 19.46 -4.70 -20.90
CA VAL A 145 19.29 -4.01 -19.63
C VAL A 145 20.63 -3.43 -19.21
N THR A 146 20.72 -2.11 -19.13
CA THR A 146 21.90 -1.40 -18.65
C THR A 146 21.70 -1.02 -17.19
N VAL A 147 22.70 -1.34 -16.38
CA VAL A 147 22.75 -0.94 -14.97
C VAL A 147 23.72 0.22 -14.76
N GLU A 148 23.63 0.84 -13.60
CA GLU A 148 24.60 1.85 -13.14
C GLU A 148 26.04 1.34 -13.29
N GLY A 149 26.94 2.21 -13.73
CA GLY A 149 28.30 1.85 -14.13
C GLY A 149 28.43 1.28 -15.56
N GLY A 150 27.32 1.19 -16.31
CA GLY A 150 27.34 0.91 -17.76
C GLY A 150 27.41 -0.57 -18.15
N ARG A 151 27.34 -1.49 -17.18
CA ARG A 151 27.28 -2.93 -17.47
C ARG A 151 25.94 -3.27 -18.13
N ASN A 152 25.99 -4.14 -19.13
CA ASN A 152 24.81 -4.60 -19.87
C ASN A 152 24.51 -6.08 -19.60
N PHE A 153 23.23 -6.40 -19.48
CA PHE A 153 22.67 -7.75 -19.49
C PHE A 153 21.81 -7.91 -20.73
N VAL A 154 21.82 -9.10 -21.34
CA VAL A 154 21.03 -9.41 -22.53
C VAL A 154 20.14 -10.60 -22.22
N ALA A 155 18.86 -10.48 -22.57
CA ALA A 155 17.86 -11.52 -22.35
C ALA A 155 16.85 -11.57 -23.51
N ASP A 156 16.17 -12.70 -23.70
CA ASP A 156 15.10 -12.82 -24.70
C ASP A 156 13.84 -12.02 -24.32
N ALA A 157 13.60 -11.86 -23.00
CA ALA A 157 12.50 -11.10 -22.43
C ALA A 157 12.87 -10.53 -21.05
N VAL A 158 12.12 -9.52 -20.60
CA VAL A 158 12.28 -8.89 -19.28
C VAL A 158 10.91 -8.77 -18.61
N ILE A 159 10.84 -9.17 -17.33
CA ILE A 159 9.72 -8.88 -16.46
C ILE A 159 10.10 -7.68 -15.58
N LEU A 160 9.37 -6.59 -15.72
CA LEU A 160 9.52 -5.39 -14.91
C LEU A 160 8.64 -5.49 -13.67
N THR A 161 9.27 -5.54 -12.51
CA THR A 161 8.61 -5.48 -11.19
C THR A 161 9.00 -4.21 -10.42
N VAL A 162 9.33 -3.15 -11.15
CA VAL A 162 9.77 -1.89 -10.56
C VAL A 162 8.57 -1.15 -9.94
N PRO A 163 8.72 -0.53 -8.76
CA PRO A 163 7.62 0.22 -8.14
C PRO A 163 7.08 1.31 -9.06
N ILE A 164 5.78 1.57 -8.96
CA ILE A 164 5.11 2.57 -9.79
C ILE A 164 5.70 3.97 -9.59
N GLY A 165 6.17 4.31 -8.39
CA GLY A 165 6.88 5.56 -8.10
C GLY A 165 8.14 5.75 -8.95
N ILE A 166 8.91 4.69 -9.18
CA ILE A 166 10.11 4.69 -10.04
C ILE A 166 9.75 4.91 -11.51
N LEU A 167 8.67 4.28 -11.99
CA LEU A 167 8.17 4.50 -13.35
C LEU A 167 7.70 5.94 -13.55
N LYS A 168 6.99 6.51 -12.58
CA LYS A 168 6.52 7.92 -12.62
C LYS A 168 7.67 8.92 -12.59
N ALA A 169 8.74 8.62 -11.85
CA ALA A 169 9.93 9.45 -11.80
C ALA A 169 10.79 9.37 -13.08
N ASN A 170 10.45 8.50 -14.04
CA ASN A 170 11.21 8.26 -15.26
C ASN A 170 12.69 7.93 -14.98
N SER A 171 12.98 7.22 -13.89
CA SER A 171 14.35 6.88 -13.49
C SER A 171 15.00 5.80 -14.37
N ILE A 172 14.23 5.16 -15.25
CA ILE A 172 14.70 4.17 -16.21
C ILE A 172 14.40 4.70 -17.62
N GLU A 173 15.43 4.83 -18.43
CA GLU A 173 15.30 5.20 -19.84
C GLU A 173 14.81 3.98 -20.66
N PHE A 174 13.74 4.14 -21.43
CA PHE A 174 13.26 3.12 -22.36
C PHE A 174 13.63 3.47 -23.81
N THR A 175 14.19 2.51 -24.53
CA THR A 175 14.49 2.61 -25.97
C THR A 175 13.91 1.42 -26.73
N PRO A 176 12.92 1.58 -27.63
CA PRO A 176 12.18 2.81 -27.90
C PRO A 176 11.42 3.31 -26.66
N LYS A 177 11.01 4.59 -26.69
CA LYS A 177 10.17 5.16 -25.62
C LYS A 177 8.89 4.33 -25.47
N LEU A 178 8.39 4.25 -24.24
CA LEU A 178 7.09 3.65 -23.97
C LEU A 178 6.00 4.39 -24.77
N PRO A 179 4.99 3.68 -25.30
CA PRO A 179 3.91 4.31 -26.05
C PRO A 179 3.03 5.16 -25.12
N GLU A 180 2.35 6.14 -25.70
CA GLU A 180 1.58 7.16 -24.96
C GLU A 180 0.56 6.56 -23.99
N TRP A 181 -0.18 5.53 -24.42
CA TRP A 181 -1.18 4.86 -23.59
C TRP A 181 -0.59 4.22 -22.32
N LYS A 182 0.67 3.75 -22.38
CA LYS A 182 1.40 3.18 -21.24
C LYS A 182 1.88 4.29 -20.31
N THR A 183 2.47 5.35 -20.87
CA THR A 183 2.93 6.49 -20.06
C THR A 183 1.77 7.22 -19.40
N ALA A 184 0.61 7.31 -20.06
CA ALA A 184 -0.62 7.83 -19.48
C ALA A 184 -1.07 6.96 -18.29
N ALA A 185 -1.07 5.63 -18.42
CA ALA A 185 -1.44 4.74 -17.32
C ALA A 185 -0.53 4.89 -16.10
N ILE A 186 0.78 4.99 -16.34
CA ILE A 186 1.77 5.26 -15.29
C ILE A 186 1.48 6.61 -14.61
N LYS A 187 1.07 7.64 -15.37
CA LYS A 187 0.73 8.96 -14.83
C LYS A 187 -0.57 8.94 -14.02
N ASP A 188 -1.58 8.20 -14.47
CA ASP A 188 -2.93 8.20 -13.90
C ASP A 188 -3.03 7.43 -12.58
N ILE A 189 -2.24 6.36 -12.40
CA ILE A 189 -2.23 5.59 -11.15
C ILE A 189 -1.57 6.38 -10.02
N GLY A 190 -2.25 6.48 -8.87
CA GLY A 190 -1.72 7.13 -7.69
C GLY A 190 -0.61 6.31 -7.02
N VAL A 191 0.21 6.99 -6.24
CA VAL A 191 1.19 6.34 -5.35
C VAL A 191 0.97 6.94 -3.98
N GLY A 192 0.52 6.11 -3.05
CA GLY A 192 0.34 6.52 -1.66
C GLY A 192 1.68 6.65 -0.94
N ASN A 193 1.66 7.36 0.19
CA ASN A 193 2.77 7.43 1.12
C ASN A 193 2.27 7.17 2.55
N GLU A 194 2.91 6.22 3.22
CA GLU A 194 2.69 5.84 4.60
C GLU A 194 4.03 5.45 5.23
N ASN A 195 4.41 6.14 6.31
CA ASN A 195 5.61 5.85 7.08
C ASN A 195 5.30 5.32 8.47
N LYS A 196 6.26 4.55 8.99
CA LYS A 196 6.21 3.90 10.29
C LYS A 196 7.33 4.42 11.17
N ILE A 197 6.97 4.80 12.40
CA ILE A 197 7.94 5.13 13.45
C ILE A 197 7.82 4.08 14.53
N ALA A 198 8.72 3.11 14.53
CA ALA A 198 8.78 2.06 15.52
C ALA A 198 9.61 2.52 16.73
N LEU A 199 9.05 2.41 17.92
CA LEU A 199 9.66 2.80 19.19
C LEU A 199 9.72 1.58 20.09
N ARG A 200 10.94 1.13 20.42
CA ARG A 200 11.18 0.03 21.36
C ARG A 200 11.51 0.59 22.73
N PHE A 201 10.91 0.02 23.77
CA PHE A 201 11.09 0.43 25.17
C PHE A 201 11.70 -0.69 26.01
N ASP A 202 12.18 -0.37 27.21
CA ASP A 202 12.62 -1.39 28.19
C ASP A 202 11.44 -2.10 28.86
N ARG A 203 10.31 -1.40 29.00
CA ARG A 203 9.12 -1.89 29.70
C ARG A 203 7.86 -1.35 29.02
N VAL A 204 6.80 -2.15 29.10
CA VAL A 204 5.46 -1.73 28.68
C VAL A 204 4.87 -0.81 29.74
N PHE A 205 4.35 0.35 29.31
CA PHE A 205 3.66 1.33 30.16
C PHE A 205 2.25 1.67 29.65
N TRP A 206 1.80 0.98 28.61
CA TRP A 206 0.49 1.17 27.97
C TRP A 206 -0.40 -0.06 28.20
N PRO A 207 -1.73 0.07 28.08
CA PRO A 207 -2.65 -1.05 28.23
C PRO A 207 -2.50 -2.07 27.10
N ASN A 208 -2.89 -3.32 27.36
CA ASN A 208 -2.82 -4.41 26.39
C ASN A 208 -3.96 -4.36 25.34
N VAL A 209 -3.94 -3.33 24.50
CA VAL A 209 -4.87 -3.10 23.37
C VAL A 209 -4.15 -3.30 22.03
N GLU A 210 -4.87 -3.41 20.91
CA GLU A 210 -4.24 -3.51 19.58
C GLU A 210 -3.78 -2.15 19.07
N VAL A 211 -4.59 -1.12 19.31
CA VAL A 211 -4.33 0.24 18.82
C VAL A 211 -4.48 1.25 19.94
N LEU A 212 -3.53 2.18 20.01
CA LEU A 212 -3.63 3.40 20.81
C LEU A 212 -3.78 4.56 19.85
N GLY A 213 -4.82 5.38 20.02
CA GLY A 213 -5.09 6.49 19.11
C GLY A 213 -5.14 7.83 19.81
N MET A 214 -4.83 8.89 19.06
CA MET A 214 -5.03 10.27 19.48
C MET A 214 -6.03 10.93 18.55
N VAL A 215 -7.07 11.51 19.15
CA VAL A 215 -8.09 12.28 18.44
C VAL A 215 -7.71 13.75 18.42
N SER A 216 -8.09 14.44 17.35
CA SER A 216 -7.79 15.85 17.12
C SER A 216 -8.84 16.47 16.19
N PRO A 217 -9.01 17.80 16.14
CA PRO A 217 -10.01 18.45 15.27
C PRO A 217 -9.84 18.22 13.77
N THR A 218 -8.72 17.67 13.31
CA THR A 218 -8.49 17.32 11.89
C THR A 218 -7.88 15.93 11.77
N SER A 219 -8.19 15.21 10.67
CA SER A 219 -7.59 13.90 10.38
C SER A 219 -6.06 13.96 10.31
N TYR A 220 -5.51 15.02 9.71
CA TYR A 220 -4.06 15.29 9.63
C TYR A 220 -3.37 15.30 11.01
N ALA A 221 -4.03 15.83 12.04
CA ALA A 221 -3.45 15.93 13.39
C ALA A 221 -3.74 14.71 14.27
N CYS A 222 -4.67 13.84 13.85
CA CYS A 222 -4.91 12.54 14.47
C CYS A 222 -3.69 11.62 14.27
N GLY A 223 -3.66 10.52 15.00
CA GLY A 223 -2.64 9.50 14.79
C GLY A 223 -2.92 8.25 15.61
N TYR A 224 -2.22 7.18 15.30
CA TYR A 224 -2.35 5.94 16.06
C TYR A 224 -1.09 5.12 16.07
N PHE A 225 -1.00 4.27 17.08
CA PHE A 225 0.07 3.32 17.31
C PHE A 225 -0.49 1.90 17.19
N LEU A 226 0.19 1.06 16.41
CA LEU A 226 0.03 -0.38 16.49
C LEU A 226 0.85 -0.92 17.66
N ASN A 227 0.21 -1.72 18.52
CA ASN A 227 0.85 -2.35 19.66
C ASN A 227 1.44 -3.71 19.28
N LEU A 228 2.72 -3.74 18.92
CA LEU A 228 3.40 -5.00 18.59
C LEU A 228 3.65 -5.88 19.82
N HIS A 229 3.62 -5.34 21.04
CA HIS A 229 3.75 -6.17 22.25
C HIS A 229 2.65 -7.22 22.34
N LYS A 230 1.42 -6.89 21.97
CA LYS A 230 0.29 -7.83 22.02
C LYS A 230 0.49 -9.04 21.10
N ALA A 231 1.14 -8.85 19.95
CA ALA A 231 1.34 -9.91 18.96
C ALA A 231 2.70 -10.62 19.07
N THR A 232 3.75 -9.92 19.51
CA THR A 232 5.14 -10.42 19.49
C THR A 232 5.76 -10.59 20.87
N GLY A 233 5.15 -10.05 21.92
CA GLY A 233 5.73 -9.96 23.26
C GLY A 233 6.86 -8.92 23.41
N HIS A 234 7.28 -8.26 22.33
CA HIS A 234 8.29 -7.21 22.40
C HIS A 234 7.67 -5.84 22.72
N PRO A 235 8.23 -5.05 23.66
CA PRO A 235 7.72 -3.74 24.07
C PRO A 235 7.93 -2.67 22.97
N ILE A 236 7.18 -2.80 21.87
CA ILE A 236 7.28 -1.95 20.68
C ILE A 236 5.92 -1.35 20.35
N LEU A 237 5.90 -0.03 20.14
CA LEU A 237 4.78 0.70 19.55
C LEU A 237 5.21 1.22 18.18
N VAL A 238 4.35 1.07 17.18
CA VAL A 238 4.61 1.59 15.83
C VAL A 238 3.60 2.66 15.49
N TYR A 239 4.05 3.90 15.40
CA TYR A 239 3.22 5.00 14.97
C TYR A 239 3.08 5.01 13.45
N MET A 240 1.84 5.12 12.95
CA MET A 240 1.52 5.10 11.54
C MET A 240 1.22 6.52 11.07
N ALA A 241 1.85 6.96 9.99
CA ALA A 241 1.71 8.30 9.42
C ALA A 241 1.45 8.16 7.92
N ALA A 242 0.38 8.76 7.39
CA ALA A 242 0.00 8.61 5.98
C ALA A 242 -0.28 9.95 5.28
N GLY A 243 -0.37 9.91 3.96
CA GLY A 243 -0.73 11.04 3.11
C GLY A 243 0.24 12.22 3.25
N ARG A 244 -0.28 13.45 3.22
CA ARG A 244 0.51 14.68 3.39
C ARG A 244 1.32 14.69 4.68
N PHE A 245 0.78 14.14 5.76
CA PHE A 245 1.49 14.09 7.03
C PHE A 245 2.74 13.19 6.97
N ALA A 246 2.69 12.08 6.21
CA ALA A 246 3.89 11.26 5.95
C ALA A 246 4.98 12.05 5.21
N HIS A 247 4.61 12.85 4.20
CA HIS A 247 5.55 13.71 3.47
C HIS A 247 6.16 14.82 4.32
N ASP A 248 5.39 15.40 5.23
CA ASP A 248 5.94 16.39 6.16
C ASP A 248 6.89 15.75 7.17
N LEU A 249 6.60 14.52 7.59
CA LEU A 249 7.45 13.76 8.50
C LEU A 249 8.81 13.40 7.88
N GLU A 250 8.86 13.10 6.58
CA GLU A 250 10.10 12.82 5.83
C GLU A 250 11.04 14.03 5.73
N LYS A 251 10.55 15.25 6.01
CA LYS A 251 11.39 16.47 6.06
C LYS A 251 12.16 16.59 7.39
N LEU A 252 11.78 15.79 8.39
CA LEU A 252 12.42 15.77 9.70
C LEU A 252 13.59 14.79 9.71
N SER A 253 14.55 15.02 10.61
CA SER A 253 15.50 13.97 10.97
C SER A 253 14.78 12.84 11.72
N ASP A 254 15.30 11.61 11.65
CA ASP A 254 14.74 10.47 12.38
C ASP A 254 14.56 10.74 13.87
N GLU A 255 15.55 11.43 14.48
CA GLU A 255 15.48 11.84 15.89
C GLU A 255 14.33 12.82 16.13
N SER A 256 14.13 13.81 15.26
CA SER A 256 13.03 14.78 15.39
C SER A 256 11.67 14.10 15.22
N ALA A 257 11.54 13.19 14.25
CA ALA A 257 10.33 12.41 14.04
C ALA A 257 10.03 11.49 15.24
N ALA A 258 11.03 10.78 15.75
CA ALA A 258 10.89 9.95 16.95
C ALA A 258 10.52 10.80 18.19
N ASN A 259 11.14 11.96 18.36
CA ASN A 259 10.82 12.89 19.46
C ASN A 259 9.40 13.44 19.35
N PHE A 260 8.94 13.79 18.15
CA PHE A 260 7.56 14.22 17.90
C PHE A 260 6.54 13.14 18.33
N VAL A 261 6.77 11.89 17.91
CA VAL A 261 5.92 10.76 18.31
C VAL A 261 6.01 10.48 19.80
N MET A 262 7.19 10.64 20.41
CA MET A 262 7.37 10.50 21.86
C MET A 262 6.64 11.58 22.66
N GLN A 263 6.53 12.82 22.16
CA GLN A 263 5.72 13.86 22.79
C GLN A 263 4.23 13.45 22.80
N LYS A 264 3.74 12.96 21.68
CA LYS A 264 2.40 12.37 21.55
C LYS A 264 2.16 11.23 22.56
N LEU A 265 3.12 10.30 22.72
CA LEU A 265 3.04 9.25 23.74
C LEU A 265 3.04 9.80 25.17
N LYS A 266 3.82 10.84 25.46
CA LYS A 266 3.86 11.46 26.80
C LYS A 266 2.57 12.17 27.17
N ASN A 267 1.83 12.70 26.19
CA ASN A 267 0.51 13.25 26.43
C ASN A 267 -0.45 12.15 26.91
N MET A 268 -0.46 10.99 26.24
CA MET A 268 -1.28 9.85 26.66
C MET A 268 -0.78 9.19 27.96
N PHE A 269 0.54 9.13 28.15
CA PHE A 269 1.21 8.45 29.25
C PHE A 269 2.32 9.35 29.82
N PRO A 270 2.03 10.23 30.80
CA PRO A 270 2.99 11.20 31.34
C PRO A 270 4.28 10.58 31.89
N HIS A 271 4.24 9.31 32.30
CA HIS A 271 5.38 8.54 32.82
C HIS A 271 6.06 7.65 31.77
N ALA A 272 5.74 7.82 30.48
CA ALA A 272 6.38 7.09 29.39
C ALA A 272 7.91 7.25 29.43
N SER A 273 8.62 6.12 29.50
CA SER A 273 10.07 6.10 29.39
C SER A 273 10.50 6.49 27.98
N LYS A 274 11.73 6.99 27.83
CA LYS A 274 12.34 7.16 26.50
C LYS A 274 12.49 5.79 25.81
N PRO A 275 12.38 5.73 24.48
CA PRO A 275 12.64 4.50 23.75
C PRO A 275 14.14 4.18 23.83
N VAL A 276 14.49 2.90 23.92
CA VAL A 276 15.88 2.43 23.84
C VAL A 276 16.37 2.34 22.41
N GLN A 277 15.45 2.26 21.46
CA GLN A 277 15.73 2.22 20.03
C GLN A 277 14.52 2.75 19.28
N TYR A 278 14.76 3.43 18.17
CA TYR A 278 13.73 3.83 17.23
C TYR A 278 14.14 3.52 15.80
N PHE A 279 13.14 3.44 14.92
CA PHE A 279 13.29 3.30 13.48
C PHE A 279 12.23 4.16 12.79
N VAL A 280 12.62 4.87 11.74
CA VAL A 280 11.75 5.73 10.94
C VAL A 280 11.87 5.28 9.48
N SER A 281 10.77 4.92 8.85
CA SER A 281 10.75 4.67 7.40
C SER A 281 10.58 5.98 6.63
N HIS A 282 11.06 5.99 5.38
CA HIS A 282 10.98 7.14 4.47
C HIS A 282 10.61 6.68 3.05
N TRP A 283 9.46 6.03 2.90
CA TRP A 283 9.08 5.39 1.63
C TRP A 283 8.94 6.36 0.46
N GLY A 284 8.42 7.57 0.71
CA GLY A 284 8.26 8.62 -0.30
C GLY A 284 9.59 9.16 -0.85
N THR A 285 10.67 9.06 -0.07
CA THR A 285 12.02 9.50 -0.49
C THR A 285 12.99 8.34 -0.72
N ASP A 286 12.57 7.09 -0.48
CA ASP A 286 13.38 5.90 -0.78
C ASP A 286 13.67 5.86 -2.29
N PRO A 287 14.96 5.88 -2.71
CA PRO A 287 15.34 5.95 -4.12
C PRO A 287 15.02 4.68 -4.93
N ASN A 288 14.49 3.63 -4.30
CA ASN A 288 14.07 2.39 -4.93
C ASN A 288 12.56 2.20 -4.96
N SER A 289 11.79 3.04 -4.25
CA SER A 289 10.33 2.92 -4.17
C SER A 289 9.61 4.20 -4.61
N LEU A 290 10.06 5.37 -4.11
CA LEU A 290 9.43 6.68 -4.33
C LEU A 290 7.92 6.69 -4.02
N GLY A 291 7.57 6.13 -2.85
CA GLY A 291 6.22 5.90 -2.36
C GLY A 291 6.05 4.50 -1.79
N CYS A 292 4.84 4.19 -1.31
CA CYS A 292 4.52 2.92 -0.68
C CYS A 292 3.90 1.93 -1.66
N TYR A 293 2.70 2.24 -2.13
CA TYR A 293 1.91 1.37 -2.99
C TYR A 293 0.93 2.15 -3.86
N ALA A 294 0.46 1.53 -4.94
CA ALA A 294 -0.54 2.09 -5.82
C ALA A 294 -1.85 2.39 -5.08
N CYS A 295 -2.48 3.52 -5.43
CA CYS A 295 -3.79 3.89 -4.92
C CYS A 295 -4.66 4.52 -6.02
N ASP A 296 -5.98 4.37 -5.86
CA ASP A 296 -6.95 4.92 -6.79
C ASP A 296 -7.28 6.37 -6.44
N LEU A 297 -6.82 7.28 -7.30
CA LEU A 297 -7.08 8.71 -7.18
C LEU A 297 -8.37 9.10 -7.91
N VAL A 298 -8.97 10.20 -7.46
CA VAL A 298 -10.12 10.81 -8.15
C VAL A 298 -9.83 11.02 -9.63
N GLY A 299 -10.73 10.54 -10.49
CA GLY A 299 -10.66 10.73 -11.94
C GLY A 299 -9.72 9.76 -12.67
N LYS A 300 -9.20 8.73 -11.99
CA LYS A 300 -8.49 7.61 -12.62
C LYS A 300 -9.37 6.95 -13.69
N PRO A 301 -8.87 6.73 -14.92
CA PRO A 301 -9.60 5.96 -15.93
C PRO A 301 -9.89 4.51 -15.50
N ASP A 302 -11.01 3.96 -15.97
CA ASP A 302 -11.41 2.58 -15.67
C ASP A 302 -10.40 1.57 -16.25
N ASP A 303 -9.89 1.84 -17.45
CA ASP A 303 -8.98 0.97 -18.22
C ASP A 303 -7.50 1.04 -17.80
N VAL A 304 -7.20 1.78 -16.73
CA VAL A 304 -5.82 2.15 -16.39
C VAL A 304 -4.96 0.94 -16.06
N TYR A 305 -5.55 -0.06 -15.40
CA TYR A 305 -4.82 -1.24 -14.96
C TYR A 305 -4.58 -2.19 -16.13
N GLU A 306 -5.52 -2.32 -17.07
CA GLU A 306 -5.35 -3.02 -18.34
C GLU A 306 -4.16 -2.42 -19.11
N ARG A 307 -4.15 -1.08 -19.23
CA ARG A 307 -3.05 -0.36 -19.85
C ARG A 307 -1.75 -0.52 -19.06
N LEU A 308 -1.75 -0.52 -17.73
CA LEU A 308 -0.49 -0.69 -16.99
C LEU A 308 0.08 -2.12 -17.14
N ARG A 309 -0.77 -3.15 -17.07
CA ARG A 309 -0.34 -4.56 -17.11
C ARG A 309 -0.01 -5.09 -18.52
N ALA A 310 -0.52 -4.46 -19.58
CA ALA A 310 -0.33 -4.96 -20.95
C ALA A 310 1.16 -5.08 -21.35
N PRO A 311 1.59 -6.19 -21.98
CA PRO A 311 2.99 -6.35 -22.39
C PRO A 311 3.38 -5.42 -23.56
N LEU A 312 4.68 -5.19 -23.74
CA LEU A 312 5.28 -4.40 -24.82
C LEU A 312 6.39 -5.19 -25.52
N GLY A 313 6.02 -5.97 -26.53
CA GLY A 313 6.97 -6.85 -27.22
C GLY A 313 7.54 -7.88 -26.26
N ASN A 314 8.83 -7.77 -25.96
CA ASN A 314 9.53 -8.65 -25.01
C ASN A 314 9.54 -8.12 -23.55
N LEU A 315 8.78 -7.06 -23.25
CA LEU A 315 8.65 -6.52 -21.90
C LEU A 315 7.31 -6.91 -21.28
N PHE A 316 7.36 -7.51 -20.10
CA PHE A 316 6.22 -7.92 -19.28
C PHE A 316 6.24 -7.12 -17.99
N PHE A 317 5.08 -6.94 -17.35
CA PHE A 317 4.94 -6.13 -16.13
C PHE A 317 4.36 -7.01 -15.03
N GLY A 318 5.02 -7.00 -13.87
CA GLY A 318 4.56 -7.64 -12.63
C GLY A 318 4.68 -6.67 -11.45
N GLY A 319 4.24 -7.10 -10.26
CA GLY A 319 4.25 -6.28 -9.05
C GLY A 319 2.86 -5.74 -8.66
N GLU A 320 2.80 -5.08 -7.51
CA GLU A 320 1.52 -4.73 -6.85
C GLU A 320 0.62 -3.84 -7.73
N ALA A 321 1.18 -2.87 -8.45
CA ALA A 321 0.40 -1.91 -9.21
C ALA A 321 -0.30 -2.51 -10.44
N VAL A 322 0.10 -3.71 -10.87
CA VAL A 322 -0.44 -4.40 -12.05
C VAL A 322 -1.23 -5.66 -11.70
N SER A 323 -1.56 -5.87 -10.42
CA SER A 323 -2.37 -7.01 -9.99
C SER A 323 -3.77 -7.00 -10.62
N MET A 324 -4.37 -8.19 -10.65
CA MET A 324 -5.77 -8.40 -11.02
C MET A 324 -6.65 -8.32 -9.76
N ASP A 325 -7.98 -8.35 -9.98
CA ASP A 325 -8.99 -8.58 -8.94
C ASP A 325 -8.92 -7.61 -7.76
N ASP A 326 -8.57 -6.34 -8.05
CA ASP A 326 -8.55 -5.25 -7.07
C ASP A 326 -7.65 -5.49 -5.84
N HIS A 327 -6.57 -6.25 -6.05
CA HIS A 327 -5.56 -6.58 -5.04
C HIS A 327 -4.32 -5.66 -5.04
N GLN A 328 -4.42 -4.46 -5.64
CA GLN A 328 -3.28 -3.54 -5.73
C GLN A 328 -2.82 -3.13 -4.33
N GLY A 329 -1.56 -2.72 -4.22
CA GLY A 329 -0.93 -2.32 -2.97
C GLY A 329 -0.76 -3.44 -1.93
N SER A 330 -0.89 -4.70 -2.32
CA SER A 330 -0.75 -5.85 -1.43
C SER A 330 0.39 -6.78 -1.84
N VAL A 331 0.91 -7.55 -0.88
CA VAL A 331 1.96 -8.54 -1.15
C VAL A 331 1.43 -9.72 -1.96
N HIS A 332 0.21 -10.18 -1.67
CA HIS A 332 -0.40 -11.29 -2.42
C HIS A 332 -0.75 -10.87 -3.86
N GLY A 333 -1.17 -9.62 -4.07
CA GLY A 333 -1.34 -9.03 -5.40
C GLY A 333 -0.02 -8.92 -6.17
N ALA A 334 1.07 -8.53 -5.50
CA ALA A 334 2.40 -8.54 -6.11
C ALA A 334 2.85 -9.95 -6.53
N TYR A 335 2.63 -10.94 -5.67
CA TYR A 335 2.96 -12.33 -5.94
C TYR A 335 2.17 -12.89 -7.14
N SER A 336 0.83 -12.73 -7.13
CA SER A 336 -0.02 -13.22 -8.23
C SER A 336 0.29 -12.52 -9.55
N ALA A 337 0.56 -11.22 -9.53
CA ALA A 337 1.00 -10.47 -10.71
C ALA A 337 2.36 -10.95 -11.24
N GLY A 338 3.28 -11.32 -10.34
CA GLY A 338 4.58 -11.91 -10.71
C GLY A 338 4.43 -13.26 -11.41
N VAL A 339 3.59 -14.15 -10.88
CA VAL A 339 3.27 -15.45 -11.49
C VAL A 339 2.64 -15.25 -12.87
N MET A 340 1.65 -14.38 -12.99
CA MET A 340 0.99 -14.05 -14.26
C MET A 340 1.98 -13.51 -15.30
N ALA A 341 2.88 -12.60 -14.90
CA ALA A 341 3.91 -12.07 -15.78
C ALA A 341 4.88 -13.18 -16.27
N ALA A 342 5.26 -14.11 -15.39
CA ALA A 342 6.10 -15.24 -15.73
C ALA A 342 5.42 -16.19 -16.73
N GLU A 343 4.15 -16.55 -16.52
CA GLU A 343 3.37 -17.38 -17.44
C GLU A 343 3.18 -16.71 -18.80
N ASN A 344 2.89 -15.40 -18.82
CA ASN A 344 2.79 -14.62 -20.06
C ASN A 344 4.12 -14.61 -20.83
N CYS A 345 5.23 -14.39 -20.11
CA CYS A 345 6.57 -14.40 -20.68
C CYS A 345 6.90 -15.79 -21.26
N GLN A 346 6.63 -16.86 -20.51
CA GLN A 346 6.87 -18.23 -20.96
C GLN A 346 6.09 -18.56 -22.23
N ARG A 347 4.77 -18.26 -22.26
CA ARG A 347 3.93 -18.49 -23.45
C ARG A 347 4.44 -17.73 -24.67
N HIS A 348 4.82 -16.48 -24.50
CA HIS A 348 5.38 -15.65 -25.58
C HIS A 348 6.68 -16.23 -26.15
N LEU A 349 7.60 -16.66 -25.28
CA LEU A 349 8.87 -17.26 -25.70
C LEU A 349 8.65 -18.59 -26.43
N LEU A 350 7.75 -19.44 -25.94
CA LEU A 350 7.39 -20.69 -26.61
C LEU A 350 6.76 -20.46 -27.97
N GLN A 351 5.89 -19.45 -28.13
CA GLN A 351 5.31 -19.11 -29.44
C GLN A 351 6.36 -18.61 -30.43
N LYS A 352 7.31 -17.78 -29.96
CA LYS A 352 8.46 -17.32 -30.77
C LYS A 352 9.35 -18.50 -31.21
N GLN A 353 9.55 -19.49 -30.35
CA GLN A 353 10.31 -20.70 -30.66
C GLN A 353 9.54 -21.65 -31.58
N GLY A 354 8.25 -21.87 -31.35
CA GLY A 354 7.39 -22.68 -32.22
C GLY A 354 7.22 -22.09 -33.63
N HIS A 355 7.29 -20.77 -33.79
CA HIS A 355 7.39 -20.12 -35.10
C HIS A 355 8.77 -20.29 -35.77
N ARG A 356 9.82 -20.64 -35.01
CA ARG A 356 11.11 -21.06 -35.55
C ARG A 356 11.15 -22.55 -35.92
N GLU A 357 10.26 -23.37 -35.35
CA GLU A 357 10.21 -24.84 -35.52
C GLU A 357 9.20 -25.31 -36.60
N ASN A 358 9.27 -24.75 -37.81
CA ASN A 358 8.79 -25.46 -39.01
C ASN A 358 9.81 -26.52 -39.49
N LEU A 359 10.33 -27.33 -38.56
CA LEU A 359 11.09 -28.56 -38.75
C LEU A 359 10.68 -29.57 -37.65
N PRO A 360 10.67 -30.89 -37.91
CA PRO A 360 9.63 -31.78 -37.37
C PRO A 360 9.75 -32.15 -35.88
N LEU A 361 8.57 -32.29 -35.26
CA LEU A 361 8.23 -32.75 -33.91
C LEU A 361 8.88 -34.06 -33.45
N VAL A 362 9.21 -34.14 -32.15
CA VAL A 362 9.02 -35.37 -31.35
C VAL A 362 8.35 -35.04 -30.02
N SER A 363 7.53 -35.99 -29.57
CA SER A 363 6.37 -35.92 -28.68
C SER A 363 6.60 -35.72 -27.18
N ALA A 364 5.58 -35.10 -26.60
CA ALA A 364 5.18 -35.02 -25.20
C ALA A 364 5.47 -36.22 -24.29
N VAL A 365 5.88 -35.93 -23.04
CA VAL A 365 5.43 -36.67 -21.84
C VAL A 365 5.25 -35.71 -20.64
N ARG A 366 4.08 -35.88 -20.01
CA ARG A 366 3.46 -35.33 -18.80
C ARG A 366 4.36 -34.85 -17.64
N HIS A 367 3.85 -33.86 -16.90
CA HIS A 367 3.60 -34.03 -15.46
C HIS A 367 2.36 -33.27 -14.98
N GLU A 368 1.48 -34.01 -14.30
CA GLU A 368 0.25 -33.58 -13.62
C GLU A 368 0.54 -32.97 -12.24
N MET A 369 -0.39 -32.07 -11.84
CA MET A 369 -0.80 -31.72 -10.47
C MET A 369 0.17 -30.98 -9.53
N PHE A 370 -0.06 -29.67 -9.42
CA PHE A 370 -0.03 -28.94 -8.16
C PHE A 370 -1.29 -28.05 -8.06
N GLU A 371 -2.45 -28.67 -7.82
CA GLU A 371 -3.60 -27.98 -7.24
C GLU A 371 -3.52 -28.13 -5.72
N THR A 372 -2.99 -27.11 -5.08
CA THR A 372 -3.30 -26.66 -3.70
C THR A 372 -2.46 -25.42 -3.41
N THR A 373 -2.69 -24.36 -4.19
CA THR A 373 -2.28 -23.01 -3.79
C THR A 373 -3.17 -22.60 -2.62
N ILE A 374 -2.69 -22.76 -1.40
CA ILE A 374 -3.26 -22.07 -0.24
C ILE A 374 -2.88 -20.59 -0.43
N PRO A 375 -3.83 -19.67 -0.68
CA PRO A 375 -3.50 -18.26 -0.82
C PRO A 375 -2.93 -17.78 0.52
N LEU A 376 -1.68 -17.31 0.51
CA LEU A 376 -1.08 -16.63 1.65
C LEU A 376 -1.84 -15.31 1.86
N GLN A 377 -2.67 -15.29 2.91
CA GLN A 377 -3.61 -14.22 3.24
C GLN A 377 -2.90 -13.08 3.96
N ILE A 378 -2.48 -12.03 3.26
CA ILE A 378 -1.87 -10.88 3.96
C ILE A 378 -2.26 -9.56 3.29
N SER A 379 -3.07 -8.77 4.00
CA SER A 379 -3.55 -7.43 3.65
C SER A 379 -2.47 -6.35 3.88
N ARG A 380 -2.73 -5.16 3.34
CA ARG A 380 -1.94 -3.93 3.54
C ARG A 380 -1.72 -3.72 5.04
N MET A 381 -0.47 -3.79 5.50
CA MET A 381 -0.10 -3.64 6.91
C MET A 381 0.96 -2.57 7.08
#